data_AF-A0A9J5ZK25-F1
#
_entry.id   AF-A0A9J5ZK25-F1
#
_cell.length_a   1.000
_cell.length_b   1.000
_cell.length_c   1.000
_cell.angle_alpha   90.00
_cell.angle_beta   90.00
_cell.angle_gamma   90.00
#
_symmetry.space_group_name_H-M   'P 1'
#
loop_
_entity.id
_entity.type
_entity.pdbx_description
1 polymer ?
#
loop_
_entity_poly.entity_id
_entity_poly.type
_entity_poly.pdbx_seq_one_letter_code
_entity_poly.pdbx_strand_id
1 'polypeptide(L)'
;MGWRGILVSLLCSITLVESSSNSRKMWSLNIVSESSPLYSWAVYSAGFFVLVAVILSMYLIVEHLAAYKQPEEQKFLIGLILMVPVYAVESFLSLMDSNAAFNCEIIRDCYEAFALYCFERYLIACLGGEKNTIEFMESQSVVSSSLPLLDDAYAYGVVEHPFPLNCFIKEWYLGSDFYQAVKIGIVQYVCAPLVICCGF
;
A
#
# COMPACT_ATOMS: atom_id res chain seq x y z
N MET A 1 -18.07 1.04 23.35
CA MET A 1 -17.36 2.27 23.76
C MET A 1 -16.43 2.87 22.69
N GLY A 2 -16.45 2.42 21.42
CA GLY A 2 -15.57 2.93 20.36
C GLY A 2 -16.07 4.16 19.57
N TRP A 3 -17.37 4.49 19.64
CA TRP A 3 -17.95 5.57 18.81
C TRP A 3 -17.39 6.95 19.14
N ARG A 4 -17.02 7.23 20.40
CA ARG A 4 -16.49 8.54 20.80
C ARG A 4 -15.13 8.85 20.16
N GLY A 5 -14.28 7.85 19.95
CA GLY A 5 -13.00 8.01 19.25
C GLY A 5 -13.18 8.26 17.76
N ILE A 6 -14.12 7.54 17.13
CA ILE A 6 -14.52 7.76 15.73
C ILE A 6 -15.09 9.16 15.55
N LEU A 7 -15.94 9.60 16.48
CA LEU A 7 -16.58 10.92 16.44
C LEU A 7 -15.56 12.04 16.66
N VAL A 8 -14.57 11.86 17.54
CA VAL A 8 -13.47 12.81 17.74
C VAL A 8 -12.51 12.82 16.55
N SER A 9 -12.20 11.68 15.94
CA SER A 9 -11.36 11.60 14.73
C SER A 9 -12.06 12.18 13.50
N LEU A 10 -13.37 11.94 13.35
CA LEU A 10 -14.23 12.57 12.35
C LEU A 10 -14.29 14.07 12.58
N LEU A 11 -14.54 14.52 13.81
CA LEU A 11 -14.54 15.95 14.15
C LEU A 11 -13.18 16.61 13.93
N CYS A 12 -12.08 15.92 14.22
CA CYS A 12 -10.73 16.43 13.99
C CYS A 12 -10.40 16.51 12.48
N SER A 13 -10.80 15.50 11.71
CA SER A 13 -10.66 15.53 10.25
C SER A 13 -11.55 16.61 9.63
N ILE A 14 -12.76 16.80 10.16
CA ILE A 14 -13.68 17.88 9.79
C ILE A 14 -13.07 19.24 10.16
N THR A 15 -12.50 19.44 11.35
CA THR A 15 -11.92 20.74 11.72
C THR A 15 -10.60 21.05 11.00
N LEU A 16 -9.79 20.04 10.69
CA LEU A 16 -8.56 20.18 9.90
C LEU A 16 -8.89 20.46 8.43
N VAL A 17 -9.92 19.81 7.88
CA VAL A 17 -10.45 20.14 6.55
C VAL A 17 -11.13 21.52 6.53
N GLU A 18 -11.80 21.93 7.62
CA GLU A 18 -12.43 23.25 7.77
C GLU A 18 -11.38 24.38 7.88
N SER A 19 -10.27 24.12 8.58
CA SER A 19 -9.14 25.06 8.73
C SER A 19 -8.37 25.21 7.40
N SER A 20 -8.13 24.09 6.72
CA SER A 20 -7.58 24.08 5.36
C SER A 20 -8.56 24.67 4.34
N SER A 21 -9.87 24.53 4.54
CA SER A 21 -10.94 25.13 3.75
C SER A 21 -11.00 26.64 3.92
N ASN A 22 -10.81 27.20 5.12
CA ASN A 22 -10.75 28.65 5.31
C ASN A 22 -9.48 29.27 4.72
N SER A 23 -8.34 28.60 4.85
CA SER A 23 -7.10 29.02 4.18
C SER A 23 -7.22 28.91 2.65
N ARG A 24 -7.83 27.82 2.14
CA ARG A 24 -8.17 27.64 0.71
C ARG A 24 -9.23 28.61 0.22
N LYS A 25 -10.22 29.02 1.02
CA LYS A 25 -11.25 29.99 0.64
C LYS A 25 -10.63 31.35 0.34
N MET A 26 -9.58 31.72 1.08
CA MET A 26 -8.81 32.95 0.84
C MET A 26 -7.98 32.89 -0.46
N TRP A 27 -7.48 31.70 -0.82
CA TRP A 27 -6.78 31.48 -2.09
C TRP A 27 -7.75 31.27 -3.27
N SER A 28 -8.89 30.61 -3.05
CA SER A 28 -9.91 30.32 -4.05
C SER A 28 -10.72 31.56 -4.41
N LEU A 29 -10.94 32.51 -3.48
CA LEU A 29 -11.55 33.80 -3.81
C LEU A 29 -10.73 34.60 -4.84
N ASN A 30 -9.41 34.39 -4.89
CA ASN A 30 -8.56 35.02 -5.91
C ASN A 30 -8.52 34.23 -7.24
N ILE A 31 -8.73 32.90 -7.23
CA ILE A 31 -8.72 32.04 -8.43
C ILE A 31 -10.12 31.93 -9.10
N VAL A 32 -11.20 32.10 -8.34
CA VAL A 32 -12.60 31.95 -8.81
C VAL A 32 -13.07 33.10 -9.70
N SER A 33 -12.32 34.20 -9.82
CA SER A 33 -12.73 35.28 -10.72
C SER A 33 -12.57 34.94 -12.21
N GLU A 34 -11.86 33.86 -12.59
CA GLU A 34 -11.53 33.59 -14.00
C GLU A 34 -11.69 32.14 -14.51
N SER A 35 -12.15 31.15 -13.74
CA SER A 35 -12.24 29.74 -14.23
C SER A 35 -13.66 29.19 -14.39
N SER A 36 -13.90 28.53 -15.53
CA SER A 36 -15.15 27.95 -16.03
C SER A 36 -15.91 27.06 -15.01
N PRO A 37 -17.26 27.09 -15.00
CA PRO A 37 -18.10 26.42 -13.98
C PRO A 37 -17.82 24.91 -13.83
N LEU A 38 -17.43 24.23 -14.90
CA LEU A 38 -17.16 22.78 -14.92
C LEU A 38 -16.03 22.36 -13.96
N TYR A 39 -14.97 23.16 -13.84
CA TYR A 39 -13.84 22.88 -12.94
C TYR A 39 -14.30 22.88 -11.49
N SER A 40 -15.16 23.82 -11.11
CA SER A 40 -15.66 23.92 -9.75
C SER A 40 -16.52 22.70 -9.36
N TRP A 41 -17.39 22.21 -10.25
CA TRP A 41 -18.17 20.98 -10.02
C TRP A 41 -17.29 19.74 -9.84
N ALA A 42 -16.22 19.62 -10.64
CA ALA A 42 -15.28 18.52 -10.54
C ALA A 42 -14.59 18.49 -9.16
N VAL A 43 -14.09 19.64 -8.67
CA VAL A 43 -13.43 19.74 -7.35
C VAL A 43 -14.39 19.38 -6.20
N TYR A 44 -15.64 19.84 -6.24
CA TYR A 44 -16.64 19.48 -5.22
C TYR A 44 -16.94 17.98 -5.22
N SER A 45 -17.13 17.38 -6.41
CA SER A 45 -17.41 15.95 -6.51
C SER A 45 -16.22 15.08 -6.06
N ALA A 46 -15.00 15.44 -6.44
CA ALA A 46 -13.78 14.76 -6.01
C ALA A 46 -13.59 14.82 -4.49
N GLY A 47 -13.78 15.99 -3.89
CA GLY A 47 -13.68 16.16 -2.44
C GLY A 47 -14.67 15.28 -1.66
N PHE A 48 -15.90 15.10 -2.18
CA PHE A 48 -16.89 14.22 -1.55
C PHE A 48 -16.46 12.75 -1.57
N PHE A 49 -16.00 12.25 -2.72
CA PHE A 49 -15.54 10.85 -2.84
C PHE A 49 -14.32 10.57 -1.96
N VAL A 50 -13.38 11.53 -1.87
CA VAL A 50 -12.20 11.41 -1.00
C VAL A 50 -12.62 11.34 0.47
N LEU A 51 -13.58 12.17 0.88
CA LEU A 51 -14.11 12.14 2.23
C LEU A 51 -14.74 10.78 2.55
N VAL A 52 -15.55 10.23 1.64
CA VAL A 52 -16.14 8.89 1.81
C VAL A 52 -15.05 7.82 1.92
N ALA A 53 -14.03 7.86 1.06
CA ALA A 53 -12.92 6.90 1.08
C ALA A 53 -12.13 6.93 2.41
N VAL A 54 -11.86 8.13 2.93
CA VAL A 54 -11.17 8.32 4.22
C VAL A 54 -12.03 7.79 5.36
N ILE A 55 -13.34 8.09 5.39
CA ILE A 55 -14.24 7.60 6.44
C ILE A 55 -14.33 6.08 6.43
N LEU A 56 -14.49 5.48 5.24
CA LEU A 56 -14.58 4.03 5.10
C LEU A 56 -13.27 3.35 5.54
N SER A 57 -12.12 3.86 5.10
CA SER A 57 -10.81 3.34 5.53
C SER A 57 -10.64 3.44 7.06
N MET A 58 -11.00 4.56 7.67
CA MET A 58 -10.96 4.71 9.13
C MET A 58 -11.89 3.74 9.85
N TYR A 59 -13.08 3.46 9.29
CA TYR A 59 -13.98 2.44 9.83
C TYR A 59 -13.34 1.05 9.82
N LEU A 60 -12.77 0.63 8.68
CA LEU A 60 -12.07 -0.66 8.56
C LEU A 60 -10.92 -0.76 9.57
N ILE A 61 -10.11 0.29 9.71
CA ILE A 61 -8.99 0.32 10.66
C ILE A 61 -9.50 0.11 12.09
N VAL A 62 -10.58 0.79 12.48
CA VAL A 62 -11.15 0.64 13.82
C VAL A 62 -11.76 -0.73 14.05
N GLU A 63 -12.41 -1.32 13.04
CA GLU A 63 -12.94 -2.68 13.12
C GLU A 63 -11.82 -3.70 13.33
N HIS A 64 -10.74 -3.61 12.56
CA HIS A 64 -9.55 -4.42 12.78
C HIS A 64 -8.98 -4.20 14.18
N LEU A 65 -8.77 -2.94 14.59
CA LEU A 65 -8.28 -2.59 15.94
C LEU A 65 -9.20 -3.10 17.06
N ALA A 66 -10.51 -3.19 16.85
CA ALA A 66 -11.47 -3.68 17.83
C ALA A 66 -11.42 -5.21 18.00
N ALA A 67 -11.05 -5.95 16.95
CA ALA A 67 -10.84 -7.40 16.98
C ALA A 67 -9.44 -7.81 17.51
N TYR A 68 -8.81 -6.96 18.33
CA TYR A 68 -7.41 -7.04 18.75
C TYR A 68 -7.05 -8.39 19.41
N LYS A 69 -6.37 -9.27 18.67
CA LYS A 69 -5.89 -10.56 19.18
C LYS A 69 -4.36 -10.69 19.10
N GLN A 70 -3.72 -10.08 18.11
CA GLN A 70 -2.26 -10.11 17.93
C GLN A 70 -1.71 -8.76 17.38
N PRO A 71 -1.05 -7.94 18.22
CA PRO A 71 -0.59 -6.59 17.84
C PRO A 71 0.56 -6.59 16.82
N GLU A 72 1.33 -7.68 16.77
CA GLU A 72 2.45 -7.86 15.84
C GLU A 72 2.01 -7.88 14.38
N GLU A 73 0.87 -8.50 14.09
CA GLU A 73 0.38 -8.70 12.72
C GLU A 73 -0.47 -7.52 12.25
N GLN A 74 -1.28 -6.96 13.15
CA GLN A 74 -2.22 -5.90 12.80
C GLN A 74 -1.56 -4.57 12.43
N LYS A 75 -0.40 -4.23 13.02
CA LYS A 75 0.29 -2.98 12.67
C LYS A 75 0.68 -2.94 11.19
N PHE A 76 1.01 -4.09 10.61
CA PHE A 76 1.35 -4.19 9.18
C PHE A 76 0.11 -4.12 8.30
N LEU A 77 -0.99 -4.76 8.71
CA LEU A 77 -2.27 -4.70 7.98
C LEU A 77 -2.84 -3.27 7.93
N ILE A 78 -2.74 -2.51 9.03
CA ILE A 78 -3.16 -1.11 9.08
C ILE A 78 -2.37 -0.27 8.07
N GLY A 79 -1.06 -0.54 7.94
CA GLY A 79 -0.22 0.07 6.91
C GLY A 79 -0.71 -0.22 5.49
N LEU A 80 -1.25 -1.40 5.22
CA LEU A 80 -1.81 -1.73 3.91
C LEU A 80 -3.15 -1.02 3.64
N ILE A 81 -4.04 -0.96 4.64
CA ILE A 81 -5.36 -0.31 4.52
C ILE A 81 -5.23 1.21 4.35
N LEU A 82 -4.19 1.82 4.92
CA LEU A 82 -3.87 3.24 4.77
C LEU A 82 -3.44 3.64 3.34
N MET A 83 -3.21 2.68 2.44
CA MET A 83 -2.99 2.96 1.02
C MET A 83 -4.17 3.71 0.40
N VAL A 84 -5.40 3.25 0.63
CA VAL A 84 -6.61 3.84 0.03
C VAL A 84 -6.77 5.34 0.33
N PRO A 85 -6.72 5.81 1.59
CA PRO A 85 -6.86 7.24 1.88
C PRO A 85 -5.66 8.07 1.41
N VAL A 86 -4.44 7.52 1.42
CA VAL A 86 -3.25 8.22 0.91
C VAL A 86 -3.41 8.52 -0.58
N TYR A 87 -3.82 7.53 -1.37
CA TYR A 87 -4.03 7.69 -2.81
C TYR A 87 -5.20 8.62 -3.12
N ALA A 88 -6.29 8.54 -2.36
CA ALA A 88 -7.43 9.44 -2.52
C ALA A 88 -7.05 10.91 -2.28
N VAL A 89 -6.29 11.19 -1.21
CA VAL A 89 -5.84 12.55 -0.87
C VAL A 89 -4.83 13.06 -1.90
N GLU A 90 -3.90 12.21 -2.33
CA GLU A 90 -2.91 12.49 -3.38
C GLU A 90 -3.59 12.93 -4.69
N SER A 91 -4.55 12.13 -5.16
CA SER A 91 -5.33 12.44 -6.37
C SER A 91 -6.09 13.77 -6.26
N PHE A 92 -6.58 14.11 -5.06
CA PHE A 92 -7.25 15.39 -4.83
C PHE A 92 -6.28 16.57 -4.78
N LEU A 93 -5.11 16.41 -4.19
CA LEU A 93 -4.06 17.42 -4.15
C LEU A 93 -3.52 17.72 -5.55
N SER A 94 -3.29 16.68 -6.36
CA SER A 94 -2.89 16.84 -7.76
C SER A 94 -3.92 17.58 -8.60
N LEU A 95 -5.22 17.46 -8.29
CA LEU A 95 -6.29 18.20 -8.97
C LEU A 95 -6.27 19.70 -8.60
N MET A 96 -5.83 20.03 -7.39
CA MET A 96 -5.83 21.40 -6.87
C MET A 96 -4.58 22.20 -7.24
N ASP A 97 -3.42 21.55 -7.28
CA ASP A 97 -2.16 22.20 -7.63
C ASP A 97 -1.27 21.27 -8.44
N SER A 98 -0.98 21.66 -9.68
CA SER A 98 -0.11 20.91 -10.59
C SER A 98 1.35 20.91 -10.12
N ASN A 99 1.79 21.89 -9.31
CA ASN A 99 3.15 21.90 -8.77
C ASN A 99 3.31 20.92 -7.60
N ALA A 100 2.23 20.68 -6.85
CA ALA A 100 2.21 19.68 -5.78
C ALA A 100 2.19 18.25 -6.30
N ALA A 101 1.82 18.03 -7.57
CA ALA A 101 1.72 16.71 -8.20
C ALA A 101 3.04 15.94 -8.16
N PHE A 102 4.18 16.60 -8.38
CA PHE A 102 5.50 15.94 -8.35
C PHE A 102 5.87 15.43 -6.95
N ASN A 103 5.65 16.25 -5.91
CA ASN A 103 5.89 15.83 -4.53
C ASN A 103 4.93 14.71 -4.09
N CYS A 104 3.69 14.77 -4.57
CA CYS A 104 2.65 13.76 -4.33
C CYS A 104 3.00 12.40 -4.94
N GLU A 105 3.53 12.41 -6.18
CA GLU A 105 4.01 11.22 -6.87
C GLU A 105 5.18 10.56 -6.13
N ILE A 106 6.16 11.33 -5.66
CA ILE A 106 7.28 10.80 -4.86
C ILE A 106 6.80 10.13 -3.56
N ILE A 107 5.86 10.78 -2.85
CA ILE A 107 5.31 10.23 -1.60
C ILE A 107 4.57 8.91 -1.89
N ARG A 108 3.84 8.84 -3.00
CA ARG A 108 3.12 7.64 -3.43
C ARG A 108 4.07 6.48 -3.71
N ASP A 109 5.15 6.72 -4.45
CA ASP A 109 6.15 5.70 -4.78
C ASP A 109 6.87 5.20 -3.52
N CYS A 110 7.20 6.10 -2.58
CA CYS A 110 7.76 5.72 -1.28
C CYS A 110 6.78 4.91 -0.43
N TYR A 111 5.49 5.25 -0.48
CA TYR A 111 4.45 4.54 0.25
C TYR A 111 4.19 3.14 -0.31
N GLU A 112 4.25 2.97 -1.62
CA GLU A 112 4.12 1.67 -2.27
C GLU A 112 5.20 0.70 -1.81
N ALA A 113 6.45 1.18 -1.74
CA ALA A 113 7.56 0.45 -1.15
C ALA A 113 7.29 0.05 0.31
N PHE A 114 6.82 0.99 1.14
CA PHE A 114 6.45 0.71 2.53
C PHE A 114 5.33 -0.33 2.64
N ALA A 115 4.32 -0.24 1.77
CA ALA A 115 3.19 -1.17 1.75
C ALA A 115 3.62 -2.60 1.40
N LEU A 116 4.55 -2.78 0.45
CA LEU A 116 5.12 -4.08 0.12
C LEU A 116 5.89 -4.69 1.31
N TYR A 117 6.67 -3.87 2.03
CA TYR A 117 7.34 -4.34 3.25
C TYR A 117 6.34 -4.77 4.34
N CYS A 118 5.30 -3.97 4.57
CA CYS A 118 4.22 -4.34 5.48
C CYS A 118 3.53 -5.64 5.06
N PHE A 119 3.27 -5.82 3.76
CA PHE A 119 2.64 -7.01 3.21
C PHE A 119 3.50 -8.26 3.41
N GLU A 120 4.80 -8.21 3.13
CA GLU A 120 5.73 -9.32 3.38
C GLU A 120 5.73 -9.74 4.85
N ARG A 121 5.88 -8.76 5.75
CA ARG A 121 5.88 -9.00 7.21
C ARG A 121 4.57 -9.58 7.70
N TYR A 122 3.46 -9.16 7.10
CA TYR A 122 2.14 -9.71 7.38
C TYR A 122 2.04 -11.18 6.95
N LEU A 123 2.49 -11.54 5.74
CA LEU A 123 2.51 -12.93 5.27
C LEU A 123 3.37 -13.83 6.16
N ILE A 124 4.56 -13.38 6.53
CA ILE A 124 5.45 -14.12 7.43
C ILE A 124 4.76 -14.37 8.79
N ALA A 125 4.02 -13.38 9.29
CA ALA A 125 3.30 -13.53 10.54
C ALA A 125 2.16 -14.56 10.41
N CYS A 126 1.36 -14.48 9.35
CA CYS A 126 0.29 -15.45 9.05
C CYS A 126 0.79 -16.89 8.90
N LEU A 127 2.04 -17.08 8.46
CA LEU A 127 2.69 -18.39 8.32
C LEU A 127 3.30 -18.91 9.65
N GLY A 128 3.15 -18.18 10.76
CA GLY A 128 3.68 -18.58 12.06
C GLY A 128 5.14 -18.17 12.30
N GLY A 129 5.64 -17.20 11.53
CA GLY A 129 6.98 -16.62 11.68
C GLY A 129 7.98 -17.09 10.62
N GLU A 130 9.20 -16.51 10.68
CA GLU A 130 10.24 -16.68 9.66
C GLU A 130 10.69 -18.14 9.51
N LYS A 131 10.78 -18.88 10.62
CA LYS A 131 11.25 -20.28 10.62
C LYS A 131 10.24 -21.20 9.92
N ASN A 132 8.97 -21.09 10.32
CA ASN A 132 7.87 -21.85 9.72
C ASN A 132 7.64 -21.46 8.26
N THR A 133 7.87 -20.19 7.90
CA THR A 133 7.80 -19.73 6.50
C THR A 133 8.85 -20.44 5.64
N ILE A 134 10.10 -20.48 6.10
CA ILE A 134 11.19 -21.16 5.38
C ILE A 134 10.93 -22.66 5.28
N GLU A 135 10.52 -23.29 6.39
CA GLU A 135 10.18 -24.72 6.42
C GLU A 135 8.97 -25.03 5.52
N PHE A 136 7.96 -24.16 5.48
CA PHE A 136 6.83 -24.30 4.57
C PHE A 136 7.29 -24.24 3.10
N MET A 137 8.14 -23.26 2.76
CA MET A 137 8.70 -23.11 1.41
C MET A 137 9.58 -24.30 1.01
N GLU A 138 10.39 -24.84 1.93
CA GLU A 138 11.21 -26.04 1.72
C GLU A 138 10.36 -27.32 1.65
N SER A 139 9.31 -27.43 2.46
CA SER A 139 8.41 -28.59 2.40
C SER A 139 7.64 -28.63 1.08
N GLN A 140 7.25 -27.45 0.56
CA GLN A 140 6.56 -27.35 -0.72
C GLN A 140 7.49 -27.70 -1.91
N SER A 141 8.80 -27.42 -1.80
CA SER A 141 9.77 -27.87 -2.80
C SER A 141 10.03 -29.39 -2.73
N VAL A 142 9.99 -30.00 -1.54
CA VAL A 142 10.16 -31.46 -1.34
C VAL A 142 8.92 -32.26 -1.77
N VAL A 143 7.70 -31.80 -1.48
CA VAL A 143 6.45 -32.47 -1.89
C VAL A 143 6.35 -32.57 -3.41
N SER A 144 6.84 -31.56 -4.13
CA SER A 144 6.90 -31.57 -5.60
C SER A 144 7.95 -32.57 -6.15
N SER A 145 9.04 -32.83 -5.43
CA SER A 145 10.14 -33.72 -5.84
C SER A 145 9.81 -35.23 -5.73
N SER A 146 8.87 -35.61 -4.85
CA SER A 146 8.58 -37.02 -4.53
C SER A 146 7.47 -37.69 -5.37
N LEU A 147 6.86 -36.97 -6.31
CA LEU A 147 5.82 -37.48 -7.22
C LEU A 147 6.19 -37.32 -8.72
N PRO A 148 7.28 -37.96 -9.20
CA PRO A 148 7.79 -37.78 -10.57
C PRO A 148 6.96 -38.48 -11.69
N LEU A 149 5.79 -39.05 -11.40
CA LEU A 149 4.98 -39.82 -12.38
C LEU A 149 3.62 -39.18 -12.74
N LEU A 150 3.34 -37.97 -12.25
CA LEU A 150 2.19 -37.14 -12.66
C LEU A 150 2.65 -35.93 -13.49
N ASP A 151 3.76 -36.14 -14.20
CA ASP A 151 4.73 -35.16 -14.66
C ASP A 151 4.51 -34.78 -16.13
N ASP A 152 3.46 -34.00 -16.42
CA ASP A 152 3.32 -33.34 -17.73
C ASP A 152 2.53 -32.01 -17.68
N ALA A 153 2.14 -31.51 -16.50
CA ALA A 153 1.37 -30.27 -16.41
C ALA A 153 1.80 -29.27 -15.33
N TYR A 154 2.57 -29.68 -14.31
CA TYR A 154 2.95 -28.82 -13.18
C TYR A 154 4.27 -29.27 -12.53
N ALA A 155 5.29 -29.53 -13.37
CA ALA A 155 6.59 -29.97 -12.91
C ALA A 155 7.33 -28.84 -12.19
N TYR A 156 8.01 -29.23 -11.10
CA TYR A 156 8.93 -28.45 -10.29
C TYR A 156 8.32 -27.42 -9.32
N GLY A 157 8.79 -27.48 -8.07
CA GLY A 157 8.85 -26.35 -7.12
C GLY A 157 9.81 -25.23 -7.57
N VAL A 158 9.80 -24.96 -8.88
CA VAL A 158 10.46 -23.87 -9.59
C VAL A 158 9.37 -22.87 -9.91
N VAL A 159 9.66 -21.61 -9.60
CA VAL A 159 8.80 -20.51 -10.05
C VAL A 159 9.03 -20.34 -11.55
N GLU A 160 8.21 -20.99 -12.38
CA GLU A 160 8.20 -20.82 -13.84
C GLU A 160 7.89 -19.37 -14.19
N HIS A 161 8.77 -18.72 -14.96
CA HIS A 161 8.57 -17.34 -15.39
C HIS A 161 7.74 -17.28 -16.68
N PRO A 162 6.81 -16.33 -16.82
CA PRO A 162 6.10 -16.15 -18.09
C PRO A 162 7.08 -15.79 -19.22
N PHE A 163 6.83 -16.31 -20.43
CA PHE A 163 7.62 -15.98 -21.63
C PHE A 163 7.64 -14.45 -21.87
N PRO A 164 8.81 -13.82 -22.15
CA PRO A 164 10.10 -14.40 -22.55
C PRO A 164 11.12 -14.60 -21.40
N LEU A 165 10.76 -14.29 -20.16
CA LEU A 165 11.69 -14.28 -19.02
C LEU A 165 12.24 -15.69 -18.70
N ASN A 166 11.49 -16.74 -19.02
CA ASN A 166 11.92 -18.14 -18.86
C ASN A 166 13.18 -18.50 -19.66
N CYS A 167 13.45 -17.81 -20.78
CA CYS A 167 14.63 -18.10 -21.59
C CYS A 167 15.91 -17.42 -21.09
N PHE A 168 15.79 -16.37 -20.28
CA PHE A 168 16.92 -15.54 -19.85
C PHE A 168 17.24 -15.68 -18.36
N ILE A 169 16.26 -16.09 -17.54
CA ILE A 169 16.39 -16.16 -16.08
C ILE A 169 16.47 -17.63 -15.67
N LYS A 170 17.51 -17.94 -14.88
CA LYS A 170 17.71 -19.28 -14.30
C LYS A 170 16.57 -19.60 -13.34
N GLU A 171 16.10 -20.84 -13.35
CA GLU A 171 15.07 -21.40 -12.48
C GLU A 171 15.34 -21.11 -10.99
N TRP A 172 14.37 -20.53 -10.27
CA TRP A 172 14.47 -20.24 -8.83
C TRP A 172 13.90 -21.41 -8.02
N TYR A 173 14.71 -21.96 -7.10
CA TYR A 173 14.28 -23.01 -6.17
C TYR A 173 13.63 -22.39 -4.92
N LEU A 174 12.47 -22.89 -4.51
CA LEU A 174 11.77 -22.44 -3.30
C LEU A 174 12.49 -22.96 -2.04
N GLY A 175 13.03 -22.04 -1.23
CA GLY A 175 13.79 -22.36 -0.02
C GLY A 175 14.34 -21.11 0.70
N SER A 176 15.26 -21.30 1.64
CA SER A 176 15.86 -20.20 2.42
C SER A 176 16.60 -19.15 1.56
N ASP A 177 17.27 -19.57 0.49
CA ASP A 177 17.95 -18.66 -0.44
C ASP A 177 16.96 -17.75 -1.19
N PHE A 178 15.83 -18.30 -1.63
CA PHE A 178 14.74 -17.53 -2.24
C PHE A 178 14.18 -16.53 -1.24
N TYR A 179 13.92 -16.96 -0.01
CA TYR A 179 13.40 -16.10 1.04
C TYR A 179 14.34 -14.92 1.33
N GLN A 180 15.65 -15.17 1.42
CA GLN A 180 16.64 -14.10 1.58
C GLN A 180 16.70 -13.18 0.38
N ALA A 181 16.62 -13.70 -0.84
CA ALA A 181 16.60 -12.90 -2.06
C ALA A 181 15.37 -11.98 -2.12
N VAL A 182 14.18 -12.46 -1.73
CA VAL A 182 12.95 -11.64 -1.64
C VAL A 182 13.11 -10.53 -0.60
N LYS A 183 13.63 -10.86 0.58
CA LYS A 183 13.89 -9.89 1.66
C LYS A 183 14.87 -8.80 1.21
N ILE A 184 15.94 -9.18 0.51
CA ILE A 184 16.90 -8.24 -0.06
C ILE A 184 16.25 -7.40 -1.17
N GLY A 185 15.46 -8.03 -2.04
CA GLY A 185 14.75 -7.36 -3.13
C GLY A 185 13.75 -6.31 -2.64
N ILE A 186 13.02 -6.59 -1.58
CA ILE A 186 12.08 -5.64 -0.96
C ILE A 186 12.83 -4.47 -0.34
N VAL A 187 13.93 -4.71 0.36
CA VAL A 187 14.79 -3.63 0.90
C VAL A 187 15.38 -2.79 -0.24
N GLN A 188 15.81 -3.41 -1.34
CA GLN A 188 16.31 -2.71 -2.51
C GLN A 188 15.22 -1.86 -3.17
N TYR A 189 14.01 -2.40 -3.31
CA TYR A 189 12.85 -1.69 -3.85
C TYR A 189 12.44 -0.51 -2.96
N VAL A 190 12.59 -0.61 -1.65
CA VAL A 190 12.30 0.49 -0.72
C VAL A 190 13.38 1.56 -0.74
N CYS A 191 14.66 1.17 -0.81
CA CYS A 191 15.77 2.11 -0.77
C CYS A 191 16.01 2.82 -2.12
N ALA A 192 15.77 2.18 -3.26
CA ALA A 192 16.07 2.77 -4.57
C ALA A 192 15.28 4.08 -4.86
N PRO A 193 13.95 4.14 -4.68
CA PRO A 193 13.17 5.37 -4.86
C PRO A 193 13.61 6.47 -3.90
N LEU A 194 13.92 6.09 -2.65
CA LEU A 194 14.29 7.00 -1.58
C LEU A 194 15.67 7.64 -1.82
N VAL A 195 16.64 6.86 -2.33
CA VAL A 195 17.97 7.34 -2.73
C VAL A 195 17.89 8.21 -3.98
N ILE A 196 17.05 7.86 -4.96
CA ILE A 196 16.85 8.66 -6.17
C ILE A 196 16.22 10.03 -5.83
N CYS A 197 15.26 10.06 -4.90
CA CYS A 197 14.61 11.31 -4.48
C CYS A 197 15.47 12.20 -3.57
N CYS A 198 16.39 11.63 -2.78
CA CYS A 198 17.27 12.39 -1.90
C CYS A 198 18.59 12.81 -2.58
N GLY A 199 18.87 12.26 -3.76
CA GLY A 199 20.09 12.50 -4.55
C GLY A 199 19.97 13.61 -5.62
N PHE A 200 18.84 14.30 -5.70
CA PHE A 200 18.59 15.43 -6.61
C PHE A 200 18.22 16.70 -5.84
#